data_AF-A0A3M0H1B2-F1
#
_entry.id   AF-A0A3M0H1B2-F1
#
_cell.length_a   1.000
_cell.length_b   1.000
_cell.length_c   1.000
_cell.angle_alpha   90.00
_cell.angle_beta   90.00
_cell.angle_gamma   90.00
#
_symmetry.space_group_name_H-M   'P 1'
#
loop_
_entity.id
_entity.type
_entity.pdbx_description
1 polymer ?
#
loop_
_entity_poly.entity_id
_entity_poly.type
_entity_poly.pdbx_seq_one_letter_code
_entity_poly.pdbx_strand_id
1 'polypeptide(L)'
;MKNYFFLILLLPILAIAQDSKTFTRDKEFYIRGNTKVIGNNILSKDATKPFDEDDRVNDEFKMQYVDIDNDESTYSSSSAYLDIDDDATIVYAGLYWTATYYGEKGVKKFKDNRTFYKKKEERAHDFQDVKFALPQGGYENVRGSLIFDGEQSRNKMLSSRSPYACVADVTALVKSQDKKTGMYTVANVSATEGLILGGSSAGWMLYVVYEQETEPLQYITTYHGFEFINKQPVEVEFGNFKSDEKGEVRTAVTVGALEGDVTLARDQIGIYNPKEDAFITLDNRVRASDNFFNSTITINDTIFTKRNPASRNTLGFDIAKLNIPNTENAVIANSSSGVKMQFKTRSDRYFLFFTAFQTTISEAFFSSLGAKENETEVEPSVEEDIAIAVKAKENTPITIDVLNRVDENTEEAEEKEEVDKPSSPFIKDPEVTRILEKPSVSIPEIGKGFYIVTNVFSTLENAEKWSTTLTERGFTPQTMLRPDNGLFYVFLNSGTDLPALYEELKQVRLEKDLDKAWMLKINME
;
A
#
# COMPACT_ATOMS: atom_id res chain seq x y z
N MET A 1 -5.27 -49.81 -51.48
CA MET A 1 -4.73 -48.81 -50.54
C MET A 1 -5.81 -47.75 -50.32
N LYS A 2 -6.09 -47.36 -49.07
CA LYS A 2 -6.90 -46.18 -48.73
C LYS A 2 -6.04 -45.32 -47.80
N ASN A 3 -5.71 -44.12 -48.22
CA ASN A 3 -4.88 -43.22 -47.43
C ASN A 3 -5.78 -42.49 -46.42
N TYR A 4 -5.54 -42.70 -45.13
CA TYR A 4 -6.19 -41.93 -44.08
C TYR A 4 -5.46 -40.59 -43.93
N PHE A 5 -6.12 -39.52 -44.36
CA PHE A 5 -5.59 -38.16 -44.24
C PHE A 5 -5.84 -37.66 -42.80
N PHE A 6 -4.79 -37.62 -41.98
CA PHE A 6 -4.91 -37.27 -40.57
C PHE A 6 -4.98 -35.74 -40.42
N LEU A 7 -6.18 -35.20 -40.32
CA LEU A 7 -6.40 -33.75 -40.20
C LEU A 7 -6.10 -33.29 -38.77
N ILE A 8 -4.90 -32.74 -38.55
CA ILE A 8 -4.51 -32.16 -37.27
C ILE A 8 -5.32 -30.88 -37.04
N LEU A 9 -6.26 -30.93 -36.08
CA LEU A 9 -6.97 -29.75 -35.62
C LEU A 9 -6.04 -28.88 -34.76
N LEU A 10 -5.53 -27.79 -35.32
CA LEU A 10 -4.94 -26.72 -34.53
C LEU A 10 -6.04 -25.99 -33.77
N LEU A 11 -6.24 -26.38 -32.51
CA LEU A 11 -7.05 -25.60 -31.56
C LEU A 11 -6.37 -24.24 -31.35
N PRO A 12 -7.09 -23.12 -31.54
CA PRO A 12 -6.52 -21.80 -31.25
C PRO A 12 -6.30 -21.66 -29.75
N ILE A 13 -5.05 -21.43 -29.35
CA ILE A 13 -4.71 -21.08 -27.97
C ILE A 13 -5.34 -19.72 -27.68
N LEU A 14 -6.41 -19.71 -26.89
CA LEU A 14 -7.03 -18.49 -26.40
C LEU A 14 -6.11 -17.84 -25.38
N ALA A 15 -5.28 -16.89 -25.82
CA ALA A 15 -4.57 -16.00 -24.93
C ALA A 15 -5.58 -15.30 -24.00
N ILE A 16 -5.47 -15.57 -22.70
CA ILE A 16 -6.26 -14.90 -21.68
C ILE A 16 -5.48 -13.65 -21.27
N ALA A 17 -6.03 -12.46 -21.53
CA ALA A 17 -5.50 -11.23 -20.96
C ALA A 17 -5.53 -11.35 -19.43
N GLN A 18 -4.36 -11.28 -18.79
CA GLN A 18 -4.21 -11.41 -17.35
C GLN A 18 -4.72 -10.13 -16.68
N ASP A 19 -5.49 -10.26 -15.60
CA ASP A 19 -5.97 -9.11 -14.80
C ASP A 19 -4.93 -8.66 -13.74
N SER A 20 -3.67 -9.13 -13.88
CA SER A 20 -2.48 -8.70 -13.14
C SER A 20 -1.21 -9.06 -13.93
N LYS A 21 -0.03 -8.78 -13.37
CA LYS A 21 1.25 -9.40 -13.72
C LYS A 21 1.95 -9.79 -12.42
N THR A 22 2.15 -11.09 -12.22
CA THR A 22 2.77 -11.63 -11.00
C THR A 22 4.16 -11.04 -10.78
N PHE A 23 4.46 -10.68 -9.53
CA PHE A 23 5.76 -10.14 -9.14
C PHE A 23 6.86 -11.18 -9.29
N THR A 24 7.85 -10.85 -10.11
CA THR A 24 9.06 -11.65 -10.33
C THR A 24 10.29 -10.86 -9.94
N ARG A 25 11.30 -11.53 -9.39
CA ARG A 25 12.62 -10.94 -9.16
C ARG A 25 13.23 -10.49 -10.49
N ASP A 26 13.78 -9.28 -10.50
CA ASP A 26 14.36 -8.60 -11.65
C ASP A 26 15.88 -8.44 -11.50
N LYS A 27 16.34 -7.89 -10.37
CA LYS A 27 17.77 -7.79 -10.03
C LYS A 27 18.08 -8.36 -8.65
N GLU A 28 19.33 -8.75 -8.48
CA GLU A 28 19.90 -9.26 -7.22
C GLU A 28 21.34 -8.74 -7.11
N PHE A 29 21.71 -8.20 -5.95
CA PHE A 29 23.03 -7.61 -5.68
C PHE A 29 23.52 -7.98 -4.29
N TYR A 30 24.84 -8.17 -4.17
CA TYR A 30 25.54 -8.37 -2.91
C TYR A 30 26.74 -7.42 -2.91
N ILE A 31 26.64 -6.28 -2.22
CA ILE A 31 27.58 -5.15 -2.38
C ILE A 31 27.87 -4.43 -1.05
N ARG A 32 29.01 -3.73 -0.97
CA ARG A 32 29.25 -2.72 0.09
C ARG A 32 28.64 -1.40 -0.37
N GLY A 33 27.40 -1.16 0.02
CA GLY A 33 26.54 -0.21 -0.68
C GLY A 33 25.12 -0.12 -0.14
N ASN A 34 24.29 0.68 -0.79
CA ASN A 34 22.93 1.01 -0.36
C ASN A 34 22.11 1.49 -1.57
N THR A 35 20.92 2.05 -1.33
CA THR A 35 20.01 2.48 -2.40
C THR A 35 19.40 3.86 -2.15
N LYS A 36 19.07 4.56 -3.24
CA LYS A 36 18.24 5.77 -3.25
C LYS A 36 16.99 5.49 -4.08
N VAL A 37 15.89 6.13 -3.75
CA VAL A 37 14.71 6.20 -4.63
C VAL A 37 14.29 7.66 -4.73
N ILE A 38 14.00 8.10 -5.95
CA ILE A 38 13.38 9.39 -6.24
C ILE A 38 12.25 9.18 -7.24
N GLY A 39 11.40 10.17 -7.41
CA GLY A 39 10.28 10.12 -8.34
C GLY A 39 9.33 11.29 -8.13
N ASN A 40 8.36 11.46 -9.02
CA ASN A 40 7.32 12.46 -8.84
C ASN A 40 6.02 12.07 -9.57
N ASN A 41 4.89 12.64 -9.18
CA ASN A 41 3.65 12.53 -9.95
C ASN A 41 3.74 13.36 -11.23
N ILE A 42 2.94 12.98 -12.24
CA ILE A 42 2.89 13.64 -13.56
C ILE A 42 1.47 14.10 -13.94
N LEU A 43 0.46 13.79 -13.12
CA LEU A 43 -0.88 14.38 -13.16
C LEU A 43 -1.14 15.20 -11.88
N SER A 44 -1.87 16.31 -12.01
CA SER A 44 -2.22 17.23 -10.92
C SER A 44 -3.48 18.04 -11.26
N LYS A 45 -3.94 18.89 -10.33
CA LYS A 45 -4.93 19.96 -10.60
C LYS A 45 -4.32 21.18 -11.29
N ASP A 46 -3.00 21.37 -11.21
CA ASP A 46 -2.25 22.49 -11.78
C ASP A 46 -0.96 21.96 -12.42
N ALA A 47 -0.57 22.52 -13.57
CA ALA A 47 0.62 22.06 -14.29
C ALA A 47 1.93 22.32 -13.51
N THR A 48 1.98 23.39 -12.70
CA THR A 48 3.22 23.90 -12.08
C THR A 48 3.20 23.93 -10.56
N LYS A 49 2.02 23.99 -9.95
CA LYS A 49 1.88 24.16 -8.49
C LYS A 49 1.79 22.82 -7.75
N PRO A 50 2.31 22.75 -6.51
CA PRO A 50 2.04 21.62 -5.64
C PRO A 50 0.55 21.49 -5.33
N PHE A 51 0.14 20.27 -5.00
CA PHE A 51 -1.20 19.95 -4.54
C PHE A 51 -1.16 19.40 -3.11
N ASP A 52 -1.89 20.06 -2.22
CA ASP A 52 -1.79 19.86 -0.77
C ASP A 52 -3.15 19.75 -0.05
N GLU A 53 -4.27 19.61 -0.78
CA GLU A 53 -5.58 19.26 -0.19
C GLU A 53 -5.63 17.75 0.12
N ASP A 54 -6.22 17.35 1.23
CA ASP A 54 -6.31 15.96 1.71
C ASP A 54 -7.73 15.56 2.19
N ASP A 55 -8.75 16.34 1.80
CA ASP A 55 -10.14 16.15 2.20
C ASP A 55 -10.92 15.19 1.30
N ARG A 56 -10.38 14.83 0.13
CA ARG A 56 -11.10 14.15 -0.96
C ARG A 56 -10.22 13.16 -1.75
N VAL A 57 -10.87 12.12 -2.27
CA VAL A 57 -10.31 11.09 -3.17
C VAL A 57 -9.86 11.64 -4.53
N ASN A 58 -8.88 10.99 -5.17
CA ASN A 58 -8.40 11.37 -6.50
C ASN A 58 -9.51 11.32 -7.58
N ASP A 59 -10.50 10.43 -7.39
CA ASP A 59 -11.74 10.22 -8.15
C ASP A 59 -12.48 11.52 -8.54
N GLU A 60 -12.42 12.56 -7.72
CA GLU A 60 -13.21 13.77 -7.90
C GLU A 60 -12.48 14.94 -8.58
N PHE A 61 -11.17 14.85 -8.77
CA PHE A 61 -10.38 15.95 -9.32
C PHE A 61 -10.26 15.85 -10.84
N LYS A 62 -10.47 16.97 -11.52
CA LYS A 62 -10.22 17.07 -12.97
C LYS A 62 -8.72 17.24 -13.19
N MET A 63 -8.06 16.13 -13.50
CA MET A 63 -6.62 16.11 -13.72
C MET A 63 -6.21 16.87 -15.00
N GLN A 64 -4.98 17.35 -15.00
CA GLN A 64 -4.22 17.75 -16.17
C GLN A 64 -2.76 17.34 -15.96
N TYR A 65 -1.96 17.32 -17.03
CA TYR A 65 -0.54 17.05 -16.91
C TYR A 65 0.17 18.09 -16.03
N VAL A 66 1.12 17.60 -15.23
CA VAL A 66 2.19 18.42 -14.64
C VAL A 66 3.18 18.72 -15.74
N ASP A 67 3.53 19.99 -15.90
CA ASP A 67 4.56 20.48 -16.82
C ASP A 67 5.26 21.68 -16.18
N ILE A 68 6.57 21.56 -15.98
CA ILE A 68 7.43 22.50 -15.25
C ILE A 68 8.48 23.19 -16.12
N ASP A 69 8.67 22.78 -17.38
CA ASP A 69 9.79 23.24 -18.22
C ASP A 69 9.38 24.17 -19.38
N ASN A 70 8.15 24.07 -19.90
CA ASN A 70 7.68 24.80 -21.08
C ASN A 70 8.44 24.43 -22.38
N ASP A 71 9.02 23.24 -22.47
CA ASP A 71 9.62 22.72 -23.69
C ASP A 71 8.50 22.32 -24.69
N GLU A 72 8.43 22.96 -25.86
CA GLU A 72 7.39 22.65 -26.88
C GLU A 72 7.47 21.20 -27.42
N SER A 73 8.50 20.44 -27.04
CA SER A 73 8.66 19.02 -27.35
C SER A 73 8.26 18.08 -26.19
N THR A 74 7.85 18.62 -25.04
CA THR A 74 7.16 17.89 -23.97
C THR A 74 5.65 18.20 -23.98
N TYR A 75 4.86 17.35 -23.32
CA TYR A 75 3.46 17.62 -22.96
C TYR A 75 3.18 17.37 -21.48
N SER A 76 4.16 16.82 -20.78
CA SER A 76 4.20 16.66 -19.34
C SER A 76 5.67 16.61 -18.91
N SER A 77 6.01 17.18 -17.76
CA SER A 77 7.36 17.16 -17.18
C SER A 77 7.31 17.33 -15.66
N SER A 78 8.03 16.50 -14.91
CA SER A 78 8.20 16.70 -13.45
C SER A 78 9.52 16.12 -12.93
N SER A 79 10.08 16.71 -11.88
CA SER A 79 11.47 16.45 -11.46
C SER A 79 11.65 16.13 -9.98
N ALA A 80 12.75 15.45 -9.66
CA ALA A 80 13.15 15.07 -8.31
C ALA A 80 14.69 15.07 -8.16
N TYR A 81 15.18 15.39 -6.95
CA TYR A 81 16.62 15.52 -6.68
C TYR A 81 17.23 14.19 -6.20
N LEU A 82 18.16 13.60 -6.95
CA LEU A 82 18.96 12.48 -6.46
C LEU A 82 20.06 12.99 -5.55
N ASP A 83 20.07 12.53 -4.30
CA ASP A 83 21.04 12.93 -3.27
C ASP A 83 22.03 11.78 -3.04
N ILE A 84 23.21 11.88 -3.65
CA ILE A 84 24.24 10.84 -3.69
C ILE A 84 25.64 11.48 -3.70
N ASP A 85 26.60 10.87 -3.01
CA ASP A 85 27.93 11.45 -2.84
C ASP A 85 28.79 11.28 -4.10
N ASP A 86 29.77 12.19 -4.29
CA ASP A 86 30.64 12.19 -5.49
C ASP A 86 31.60 10.97 -5.54
N ASP A 87 31.78 10.23 -4.43
CA ASP A 87 32.58 8.98 -4.36
C ASP A 87 31.74 7.69 -4.53
N ALA A 88 30.41 7.79 -4.53
CA ALA A 88 29.53 6.64 -4.67
C ALA A 88 29.47 6.14 -6.13
N THR A 89 29.71 4.84 -6.31
CA THR A 89 29.67 4.18 -7.61
C THR A 89 28.28 3.61 -7.86
N ILE A 90 27.56 4.15 -8.85
CA ILE A 90 26.28 3.58 -9.31
C ILE A 90 26.52 2.13 -9.76
N VAL A 91 25.74 1.17 -9.23
CA VAL A 91 25.73 -0.21 -9.73
C VAL A 91 24.63 -0.36 -10.78
N TYR A 92 23.41 0.05 -10.42
CA TYR A 92 22.19 -0.03 -11.25
C TYR A 92 21.31 1.21 -11.04
N ALA A 93 20.62 1.64 -12.11
CA ALA A 93 19.57 2.66 -12.07
C ALA A 93 18.38 2.22 -12.94
N GLY A 94 17.28 1.83 -12.30
CA GLY A 94 16.03 1.47 -12.97
C GLY A 94 15.05 2.63 -12.99
N LEU A 95 14.67 3.11 -14.17
CA LEU A 95 13.63 4.10 -14.36
C LEU A 95 12.30 3.41 -14.63
N TYR A 96 11.32 3.63 -13.75
CA TYR A 96 9.97 3.09 -13.82
C TYR A 96 8.97 4.23 -14.04
N TRP A 97 7.91 3.99 -14.80
CA TRP A 97 6.78 4.91 -14.90
C TRP A 97 5.47 4.16 -15.10
N THR A 98 4.39 4.77 -14.64
CA THR A 98 3.08 4.13 -14.55
C THR A 98 1.98 5.18 -14.56
N ALA A 99 0.85 4.87 -15.19
CA ALA A 99 -0.30 5.74 -15.21
C ALA A 99 -1.59 4.97 -15.51
N THR A 100 -2.72 5.57 -15.11
CA THR A 100 -4.07 5.25 -15.60
C THR A 100 -4.30 5.95 -16.96
N TYR A 101 -4.19 5.20 -18.05
CA TYR A 101 -4.20 5.74 -19.41
C TYR A 101 -5.30 5.08 -20.25
N TYR A 102 -6.55 5.44 -19.97
CA TYR A 102 -7.73 5.02 -20.75
C TYR A 102 -7.76 5.69 -22.14
N GLY A 103 -7.15 6.87 -22.27
CA GLY A 103 -6.92 7.65 -23.50
C GLY A 103 -6.35 9.02 -23.12
N GLU A 104 -6.11 9.96 -24.05
CA GLU A 104 -5.59 11.28 -23.66
C GLU A 104 -6.53 12.05 -22.73
N LYS A 105 -7.86 11.87 -22.86
CA LYS A 105 -8.82 12.72 -22.14
C LYS A 105 -10.15 12.04 -21.81
N GLY A 106 -10.49 12.04 -20.51
CA GLY A 106 -11.78 11.64 -19.97
C GLY A 106 -12.70 12.83 -19.66
N VAL A 107 -14.01 12.64 -19.81
CA VAL A 107 -15.02 13.60 -19.35
C VAL A 107 -16.13 12.96 -18.54
N LYS A 108 -16.42 13.54 -17.36
CA LYS A 108 -17.64 13.34 -16.58
C LYS A 108 -18.80 14.07 -17.25
N LYS A 109 -19.93 13.41 -17.44
CA LYS A 109 -21.17 13.97 -17.97
C LYS A 109 -22.35 13.62 -17.06
N PHE A 110 -23.33 14.51 -17.02
CA PHE A 110 -24.60 14.30 -16.32
C PHE A 110 -25.74 14.24 -17.35
N LYS A 111 -26.57 13.20 -17.28
CA LYS A 111 -27.75 13.02 -18.13
C LYS A 111 -28.78 12.15 -17.40
N ASP A 112 -30.08 12.41 -17.56
CA ASP A 112 -31.16 11.58 -17.01
C ASP A 112 -31.02 11.29 -15.49
N ASN A 113 -30.58 12.32 -14.74
CA ASN A 113 -30.23 12.25 -13.31
C ASN A 113 -29.12 11.23 -12.94
N ARG A 114 -28.20 10.92 -13.88
CA ARG A 114 -27.10 9.96 -13.71
C ARG A 114 -25.78 10.55 -14.20
N THR A 115 -24.71 10.17 -13.51
CA THR A 115 -23.31 10.45 -13.91
C THR A 115 -22.82 9.36 -14.86
N PHE A 116 -22.14 9.77 -15.93
CA PHE A 116 -21.46 8.89 -16.88
C PHE A 116 -20.06 9.44 -17.16
N TYR A 117 -19.07 8.57 -17.22
CA TYR A 117 -17.73 8.92 -17.71
C TYR A 117 -17.58 8.46 -19.16
N LYS A 118 -16.91 9.25 -20.00
CA LYS A 118 -16.65 8.91 -21.39
C LYS A 118 -15.23 9.27 -21.80
N LYS A 119 -14.57 8.38 -22.56
CA LYS A 119 -13.40 8.73 -23.37
C LYS A 119 -13.78 9.83 -24.37
N LYS A 120 -13.05 10.95 -24.35
CA LYS A 120 -13.21 12.10 -25.28
C LYS A 120 -12.20 11.99 -26.42
N GLU A 121 -10.94 11.70 -26.09
CA GLU A 121 -9.84 11.38 -27.00
C GLU A 121 -9.34 9.95 -26.69
N GLU A 122 -8.98 9.19 -27.72
CA GLU A 122 -8.34 7.86 -27.58
C GLU A 122 -6.88 7.98 -27.08
N ARG A 123 -6.17 6.86 -26.90
CA ARG A 123 -4.71 6.87 -26.73
C ARG A 123 -4.04 7.35 -28.03
N ALA A 124 -3.13 8.31 -27.97
CA ALA A 124 -2.40 8.86 -29.12
C ALA A 124 -0.88 8.69 -29.01
N HIS A 125 -0.35 8.60 -27.79
CA HIS A 125 1.08 8.42 -27.51
C HIS A 125 1.44 6.95 -27.23
N ASP A 126 2.60 6.48 -27.69
CA ASP A 126 3.20 5.21 -27.22
C ASP A 126 3.77 5.43 -25.82
N PHE A 127 3.06 4.95 -24.82
CA PHE A 127 3.38 5.13 -23.41
C PHE A 127 4.65 4.39 -22.93
N GLN A 128 5.28 3.60 -23.82
CA GLN A 128 6.59 3.02 -23.60
C GLN A 128 7.74 3.97 -23.95
N ASP A 129 7.50 5.10 -24.61
CA ASP A 129 8.54 6.11 -24.88
C ASP A 129 8.35 7.31 -23.94
N VAL A 130 9.37 7.61 -23.13
CA VAL A 130 9.43 8.80 -22.26
C VAL A 130 10.67 9.62 -22.57
N LYS A 131 10.73 10.83 -22.02
CA LYS A 131 11.90 11.68 -22.03
C LYS A 131 12.54 11.75 -20.65
N PHE A 132 13.86 11.65 -20.59
CA PHE A 132 14.63 11.67 -19.35
C PHE A 132 15.75 12.71 -19.45
N ALA A 133 15.76 13.68 -18.54
CA ALA A 133 16.84 14.66 -18.41
C ALA A 133 17.66 14.35 -17.15
N LEU A 134 18.97 14.26 -17.35
CA LEU A 134 19.98 14.08 -16.32
C LEU A 134 20.37 15.44 -15.70
N PRO A 135 21.02 15.50 -14.52
CA PRO A 135 21.42 16.74 -13.87
C PRO A 135 22.26 17.69 -14.72
N GLN A 136 22.98 17.17 -15.72
CA GLN A 136 23.76 17.92 -16.69
C GLN A 136 23.44 17.40 -18.11
N GLY A 137 22.36 17.90 -18.70
CA GLY A 137 21.93 17.54 -20.05
C GLY A 137 20.65 18.24 -20.51
N GLY A 138 20.22 17.89 -21.72
CA GLY A 138 18.83 18.04 -22.16
C GLY A 138 18.09 16.72 -22.03
N TYR A 139 16.93 16.60 -22.67
CA TYR A 139 16.18 15.35 -22.73
C TYR A 139 16.81 14.32 -23.68
N GLU A 140 17.02 13.10 -23.18
CA GLU A 140 17.21 11.89 -23.98
C GLU A 140 15.88 11.12 -24.06
N ASN A 141 15.61 10.49 -25.20
CA ASN A 141 14.45 9.61 -25.36
C ASN A 141 14.77 8.23 -24.77
N VAL A 142 13.96 7.76 -23.83
CA VAL A 142 14.12 6.45 -23.17
C VAL A 142 12.91 5.58 -23.50
N ARG A 143 13.15 4.42 -24.11
CA ARG A 143 12.12 3.40 -24.33
C ARG A 143 12.14 2.34 -23.24
N GLY A 144 10.99 2.07 -22.65
CA GLY A 144 10.78 1.06 -21.63
C GLY A 144 10.30 -0.28 -22.16
N SER A 145 10.65 -1.34 -21.44
CA SER A 145 9.97 -2.63 -21.50
C SER A 145 8.61 -2.53 -20.81
N LEU A 146 7.58 -3.10 -21.43
CA LEU A 146 6.24 -3.22 -20.85
C LEU A 146 6.23 -4.25 -19.71
N ILE A 147 5.80 -3.84 -18.51
CA ILE A 147 5.48 -4.76 -17.41
C ILE A 147 4.02 -5.22 -17.53
N PHE A 148 3.10 -4.27 -17.76
CA PHE A 148 1.65 -4.52 -17.84
C PHE A 148 0.92 -3.39 -18.59
N ASP A 149 -0.19 -3.72 -19.26
CA ASP A 149 -1.21 -2.76 -19.74
C ASP A 149 -2.62 -3.34 -19.56
N GLY A 150 -3.44 -2.65 -18.78
CA GLY A 150 -4.81 -3.04 -18.44
C GLY A 150 -5.88 -2.70 -19.47
N GLU A 151 -5.57 -2.11 -20.63
CA GLU A 151 -6.61 -1.74 -21.62
C GLU A 151 -7.45 -2.93 -22.09
N GLN A 152 -6.82 -4.10 -22.28
CA GLN A 152 -7.51 -5.31 -22.74
C GLN A 152 -8.00 -6.23 -21.60
N SER A 153 -7.86 -5.79 -20.34
CA SER A 153 -8.32 -6.53 -19.16
C SER A 153 -9.82 -6.84 -19.22
N ARG A 154 -10.19 -8.07 -18.84
CA ARG A 154 -11.60 -8.49 -18.79
C ARG A 154 -12.30 -7.89 -17.57
N ASN A 155 -11.57 -7.69 -16.48
CA ASN A 155 -12.03 -6.95 -15.31
C ASN A 155 -12.28 -5.47 -15.64
N LYS A 156 -13.54 -5.02 -15.47
CA LYS A 156 -13.94 -3.64 -15.79
C LYS A 156 -13.50 -2.59 -14.78
N MET A 157 -12.96 -2.97 -13.62
CA MET A 157 -12.28 -2.02 -12.72
C MET A 157 -10.91 -1.62 -13.29
N LEU A 158 -10.22 -2.55 -13.97
CA LEU A 158 -8.96 -2.30 -14.67
C LEU A 158 -9.19 -1.61 -16.01
N SER A 159 -9.92 -2.22 -16.95
CA SER A 159 -10.11 -1.66 -18.32
C SER A 159 -11.05 -0.44 -18.42
N SER A 160 -11.44 0.17 -17.30
CA SER A 160 -12.03 1.53 -17.26
C SER A 160 -11.03 2.63 -16.92
N ARG A 161 -9.85 2.26 -16.39
CA ARG A 161 -8.69 3.12 -16.13
C ARG A 161 -7.53 2.84 -17.09
N SER A 162 -7.46 1.61 -17.62
CA SER A 162 -6.37 1.07 -18.43
C SER A 162 -4.99 1.40 -17.85
N PRO A 163 -4.69 0.97 -16.61
CA PRO A 163 -3.40 1.28 -16.01
C PRO A 163 -2.29 0.47 -16.66
N TYR A 164 -1.11 1.06 -16.77
CA TYR A 164 0.08 0.39 -17.29
C TYR A 164 1.28 0.62 -16.38
N ALA A 165 2.32 -0.21 -16.52
CA ALA A 165 3.63 0.04 -15.94
C ALA A 165 4.75 -0.35 -16.93
N CYS A 166 5.81 0.45 -16.97
CA CYS A 166 6.98 0.28 -17.82
C CYS A 166 8.28 0.47 -17.01
N VAL A 167 9.37 -0.13 -17.50
CA VAL A 167 10.71 -0.02 -16.90
C VAL A 167 11.80 0.10 -17.97
N ALA A 168 12.80 0.95 -17.73
CA ALA A 168 14.04 1.02 -18.50
C ALA A 168 15.27 0.93 -17.58
N ASP A 169 16.30 0.21 -18.01
CA ASP A 169 17.60 0.21 -17.36
C ASP A 169 18.40 1.42 -17.86
N VAL A 170 18.46 2.49 -17.07
CA VAL A 170 19.14 3.75 -17.40
C VAL A 170 20.53 3.84 -16.78
N THR A 171 21.06 2.73 -16.27
CA THR A 171 22.37 2.64 -15.58
C THR A 171 23.50 3.29 -16.38
N ALA A 172 23.54 3.09 -17.70
CA ALA A 172 24.57 3.68 -18.57
C ALA A 172 24.46 5.21 -18.67
N LEU A 173 23.24 5.76 -18.69
CA LEU A 173 22.98 7.20 -18.75
C LEU A 173 23.35 7.89 -17.43
N VAL A 174 23.03 7.26 -16.29
CA VAL A 174 23.42 7.79 -14.97
C VAL A 174 24.93 7.67 -14.73
N LYS A 175 25.59 6.64 -15.28
CA LYS A 175 27.05 6.46 -15.20
C LYS A 175 27.85 7.44 -16.08
N SER A 176 27.30 7.92 -17.20
CA SER A 176 28.02 8.82 -18.12
C SER A 176 28.16 10.25 -17.60
N GLN A 177 27.32 10.64 -16.63
CA GLN A 177 27.36 11.95 -15.98
C GLN A 177 28.56 12.06 -15.02
N ASP A 178 29.36 13.13 -15.11
CA ASP A 178 30.45 13.40 -14.16
C ASP A 178 29.94 13.44 -12.71
N LYS A 179 28.92 14.25 -12.45
CA LYS A 179 28.19 14.32 -11.17
C LYS A 179 26.85 13.61 -11.31
N LYS A 180 26.60 12.64 -10.42
CA LYS A 180 25.35 11.86 -10.41
C LYS A 180 24.28 12.48 -9.50
N THR A 181 24.65 13.38 -8.59
CA THR A 181 23.74 14.18 -7.75
C THR A 181 23.14 15.35 -8.51
N GLY A 182 21.88 15.70 -8.21
CA GLY A 182 21.17 16.81 -8.83
C GLY A 182 19.72 16.50 -9.21
N MET A 183 19.08 17.42 -9.93
CA MET A 183 17.71 17.23 -10.42
C MET A 183 17.68 16.28 -11.62
N TYR A 184 16.82 15.28 -11.56
CA TYR A 184 16.42 14.45 -12.69
C TYR A 184 14.98 14.80 -13.06
N THR A 185 14.69 14.97 -14.34
CA THR A 185 13.33 15.25 -14.84
C THR A 185 12.88 14.12 -15.76
N VAL A 186 11.64 13.66 -15.59
CA VAL A 186 10.98 12.76 -16.54
C VAL A 186 9.82 13.50 -17.17
N ALA A 187 9.69 13.35 -18.49
CA ALA A 187 8.69 14.00 -19.31
C ALA A 187 8.01 13.00 -20.26
N ASN A 188 6.84 13.37 -20.77
CA ASN A 188 6.02 12.57 -21.68
C ASN A 188 5.59 11.20 -21.12
N VAL A 189 5.37 11.11 -19.81
CA VAL A 189 4.64 9.96 -19.23
C VAL A 189 3.16 10.13 -19.58
N SER A 190 2.65 9.30 -20.48
CA SER A 190 1.26 9.35 -20.97
C SER A 190 0.26 8.98 -19.86
N ALA A 191 -0.81 9.74 -19.71
CA ALA A 191 -1.86 9.50 -18.71
C ALA A 191 -3.21 10.05 -19.17
N THR A 192 -4.30 9.78 -18.44
CA THR A 192 -5.61 10.33 -18.80
C THR A 192 -5.86 11.69 -18.17
N GLU A 193 -5.91 12.76 -18.95
CA GLU A 193 -6.38 14.04 -18.45
C GLU A 193 -7.90 14.03 -18.17
N GLY A 194 -8.36 14.97 -17.35
CA GLY A 194 -9.78 15.23 -17.14
C GLY A 194 -10.39 14.38 -16.03
N LEU A 195 -11.51 13.72 -16.34
CA LEU A 195 -12.28 12.91 -15.38
C LEU A 195 -12.69 11.58 -16.02
N ILE A 196 -12.17 10.48 -15.49
CA ILE A 196 -12.53 9.09 -15.85
C ILE A 196 -13.26 8.38 -14.70
N LEU A 197 -13.65 7.11 -14.90
CA LEU A 197 -14.40 6.33 -13.92
C LEU A 197 -13.52 5.92 -12.73
N GLY A 198 -13.45 6.85 -11.78
CA GLY A 198 -12.85 6.68 -10.48
C GLY A 198 -11.33 6.74 -10.50
N GLY A 199 -10.82 7.96 -10.59
CA GLY A 199 -9.41 8.23 -10.39
C GLY A 199 -8.64 8.30 -11.70
N SER A 200 -7.78 9.29 -11.82
CA SER A 200 -6.64 9.19 -12.72
C SER A 200 -5.39 9.60 -11.97
N SER A 201 -4.44 8.67 -11.90
CA SER A 201 -3.15 8.84 -11.26
C SER A 201 -2.03 8.42 -12.20
N ALA A 202 -0.86 9.03 -12.04
CA ALA A 202 0.31 8.84 -12.89
C ALA A 202 1.58 9.41 -12.26
N GLY A 203 2.71 8.74 -12.47
CA GLY A 203 4.02 9.20 -12.01
C GLY A 203 5.18 8.31 -12.46
N TRP A 204 6.37 8.68 -12.02
CA TRP A 204 7.63 8.02 -12.34
C TRP A 204 8.51 7.85 -11.10
N MET A 205 9.42 6.88 -11.14
CA MET A 205 10.33 6.54 -10.07
C MET A 205 11.69 6.09 -10.64
N LEU A 206 12.78 6.67 -10.16
CA LEU A 206 14.14 6.19 -10.41
C LEU A 206 14.65 5.48 -9.14
N TYR A 207 14.87 4.17 -9.24
CA TYR A 207 15.47 3.36 -8.19
C TYR A 207 16.96 3.14 -8.48
N VAL A 208 17.83 3.55 -7.56
CA VAL A 208 19.29 3.57 -7.73
C VAL A 208 19.94 2.70 -6.67
N VAL A 209 20.81 1.79 -7.10
CA VAL A 209 21.70 0.98 -6.26
C VAL A 209 23.13 1.49 -6.43
N TYR A 210 23.86 1.71 -5.34
CA TYR A 210 25.22 2.23 -5.36
C TYR A 210 26.15 1.54 -4.36
N GLU A 211 27.42 1.46 -4.71
CA GLU A 211 28.54 1.07 -3.85
C GLU A 211 29.21 2.31 -3.24
N GLN A 212 29.62 2.21 -1.98
CA GLN A 212 30.40 3.23 -1.27
C GLN A 212 31.07 2.55 -0.06
N GLU A 213 32.36 2.77 0.15
CA GLU A 213 33.14 2.00 1.15
C GLU A 213 32.68 2.25 2.61
N THR A 214 31.96 3.35 2.86
CA THR A 214 31.38 3.70 4.16
C THR A 214 30.02 3.03 4.45
N GLU A 215 29.37 2.44 3.44
CA GLU A 215 28.10 1.73 3.60
C GLU A 215 28.32 0.30 4.14
N PRO A 216 27.32 -0.32 4.81
CA PRO A 216 27.44 -1.71 5.24
C PRO A 216 27.36 -2.66 4.03
N LEU A 217 27.70 -3.92 4.28
CA LEU A 217 27.52 -4.99 3.32
C LEU A 217 26.04 -5.38 3.24
N GLN A 218 25.43 -5.26 2.05
CA GLN A 218 23.99 -5.46 1.85
C GLN A 218 23.69 -6.48 0.75
N TYR A 219 22.65 -7.28 1.01
CA TYR A 219 21.85 -7.89 -0.04
C TYR A 219 20.77 -6.90 -0.48
N ILE A 220 20.58 -6.73 -1.79
CA ILE A 220 19.58 -5.86 -2.38
C ILE A 220 18.92 -6.60 -3.55
N THR A 221 17.59 -6.62 -3.61
CA THR A 221 16.85 -7.23 -4.73
C THR A 221 15.64 -6.40 -5.16
N THR A 222 15.41 -6.29 -6.47
CA THR A 222 14.23 -5.66 -7.06
C THR A 222 13.26 -6.73 -7.57
N TYR A 223 11.97 -6.51 -7.35
CA TYR A 223 10.88 -7.29 -7.94
C TYR A 223 9.91 -6.30 -8.59
N HIS A 224 9.49 -6.59 -9.82
CA HIS A 224 8.45 -5.81 -10.49
C HIS A 224 7.34 -6.70 -11.02
N GLY A 225 6.17 -6.08 -11.24
CA GLY A 225 4.94 -6.74 -11.63
C GLY A 225 3.84 -5.70 -11.78
N PHE A 226 2.59 -6.14 -11.70
CA PHE A 226 1.43 -5.25 -11.65
C PHE A 226 0.26 -5.95 -10.97
N GLU A 227 0.09 -5.79 -9.67
CA GLU A 227 -0.94 -6.50 -8.92
C GLU A 227 -2.08 -5.57 -8.50
N PHE A 228 -3.31 -5.97 -8.86
CA PHE A 228 -4.53 -5.25 -8.55
C PHE A 228 -5.10 -5.70 -7.19
N ILE A 229 -4.63 -5.06 -6.14
CA ILE A 229 -4.96 -5.41 -4.75
C ILE A 229 -6.27 -4.73 -4.37
N ASN A 230 -7.22 -5.49 -3.79
CA ASN A 230 -8.55 -4.99 -3.43
C ASN A 230 -9.22 -5.79 -2.29
N LYS A 231 -9.09 -7.12 -2.30
CA LYS A 231 -9.72 -8.05 -1.34
C LYS A 231 -8.89 -9.28 -1.04
N GLN A 232 -8.14 -9.77 -2.02
CA GLN A 232 -7.12 -10.81 -1.79
C GLN A 232 -5.80 -10.13 -1.41
N PRO A 233 -5.08 -10.65 -0.41
CA PRO A 233 -3.70 -10.24 -0.15
C PRO A 233 -2.79 -10.75 -1.27
N VAL A 234 -1.75 -9.98 -1.57
CA VAL A 234 -0.60 -10.42 -2.36
C VAL A 234 0.57 -10.62 -1.41
N GLU A 235 1.25 -11.76 -1.50
CA GLU A 235 2.42 -12.06 -0.70
C GLU A 235 3.65 -12.16 -1.59
N VAL A 236 4.78 -11.60 -1.14
CA VAL A 236 6.06 -11.59 -1.84
C VAL A 236 7.12 -12.15 -0.90
N GLU A 237 7.83 -13.19 -1.35
CA GLU A 237 8.90 -13.84 -0.62
C GLU A 237 10.27 -13.40 -1.17
N PHE A 238 11.09 -12.85 -0.27
CA PHE A 238 12.48 -12.47 -0.52
C PHE A 238 13.38 -13.53 0.12
N GLY A 239 14.23 -14.17 -0.68
CA GLY A 239 15.18 -15.20 -0.24
C GLY A 239 16.61 -14.88 -0.66
N ASN A 240 17.43 -15.91 -0.91
CA ASN A 240 18.82 -15.84 -1.40
C ASN A 240 19.87 -15.14 -0.52
N PHE A 241 19.52 -14.53 0.61
CA PHE A 241 20.48 -13.90 1.53
C PHE A 241 20.80 -14.75 2.77
N LYS A 242 21.76 -14.28 3.58
CA LYS A 242 21.87 -14.64 5.01
C LYS A 242 22.19 -13.37 5.81
N SER A 243 21.29 -12.95 6.69
CA SER A 243 21.46 -11.75 7.51
C SER A 243 22.62 -11.88 8.49
N ASP A 244 23.09 -10.74 9.01
CA ASP A 244 24.18 -10.69 10.00
C ASP A 244 24.04 -11.73 11.11
N GLU A 245 25.14 -12.39 11.46
CA GLU A 245 25.13 -13.47 12.45
C GLU A 245 25.03 -12.96 13.89
N LYS A 246 25.36 -11.68 14.12
CA LYS A 246 25.34 -10.99 15.41
C LYS A 246 25.11 -9.49 15.18
N GLY A 247 24.50 -8.81 16.15
CA GLY A 247 24.22 -7.37 16.06
C GLY A 247 22.90 -7.06 15.37
N GLU A 248 22.63 -5.78 15.16
CA GLU A 248 21.41 -5.25 14.54
C GLU A 248 21.31 -5.65 13.06
N VAL A 249 20.27 -6.41 12.69
CA VAL A 249 19.97 -6.69 11.27
C VAL A 249 19.19 -5.52 10.69
N ARG A 250 19.84 -4.69 9.87
CA ARG A 250 19.24 -3.51 9.27
C ARG A 250 18.57 -3.89 7.96
N THR A 251 17.27 -3.64 7.86
CA THR A 251 16.46 -3.99 6.69
C THR A 251 15.61 -2.80 6.27
N ALA A 252 15.45 -2.59 4.97
CA ALA A 252 14.50 -1.63 4.42
C ALA A 252 13.75 -2.24 3.23
N VAL A 253 12.53 -1.76 3.00
CA VAL A 253 11.74 -2.04 1.80
C VAL A 253 11.54 -0.74 1.03
N THR A 254 11.47 -0.82 -0.30
CA THR A 254 11.03 0.27 -1.17
C THR A 254 9.86 -0.22 -2.00
N VAL A 255 8.76 0.54 -2.08
CA VAL A 255 7.54 0.16 -2.81
C VAL A 255 7.05 1.30 -3.69
N GLY A 256 6.45 0.95 -4.83
CA GLY A 256 5.79 1.88 -5.75
C GLY A 256 4.38 1.40 -6.11
N ALA A 257 3.39 2.29 -5.99
CA ALA A 257 1.98 1.99 -6.25
C ALA A 257 1.19 3.13 -6.93
N LEU A 258 0.03 2.80 -7.49
CA LEU A 258 -1.00 3.73 -7.97
C LEU A 258 -2.35 3.51 -7.25
N GLU A 259 -3.18 4.55 -7.22
CA GLU A 259 -4.53 4.62 -6.60
C GLU A 259 -4.54 4.48 -5.06
N GLY A 260 -3.47 4.87 -4.36
CA GLY A 260 -3.51 4.98 -2.88
C GLY A 260 -4.17 6.29 -2.43
N ASP A 261 -5.43 6.25 -1.96
CA ASP A 261 -6.19 7.46 -1.63
C ASP A 261 -6.01 7.93 -0.17
N VAL A 262 -5.68 9.21 0.01
CA VAL A 262 -5.43 9.80 1.35
C VAL A 262 -6.63 9.71 2.31
N THR A 263 -7.85 9.70 1.77
CA THR A 263 -9.11 9.59 2.54
C THR A 263 -9.65 8.17 2.69
N LEU A 264 -9.08 7.18 1.98
CA LEU A 264 -9.59 5.80 2.01
C LEU A 264 -8.66 4.91 2.85
N ALA A 265 -9.27 4.24 3.84
CA ALA A 265 -8.55 3.46 4.82
C ALA A 265 -8.60 1.95 4.54
N ARG A 266 -7.77 1.22 5.30
CA ARG A 266 -7.48 -0.22 5.31
C ARG A 266 -6.50 -0.69 4.24
N ASP A 267 -5.74 0.22 3.66
CA ASP A 267 -4.57 -0.07 2.82
C ASP A 267 -3.36 -0.38 3.71
N GLN A 268 -2.80 -1.58 3.61
CA GLN A 268 -1.79 -2.08 4.53
C GLN A 268 -0.68 -2.86 3.81
N ILE A 269 0.57 -2.53 4.14
CA ILE A 269 1.72 -3.43 3.98
C ILE A 269 2.03 -4.10 5.33
N GLY A 270 2.55 -5.32 5.30
CA GLY A 270 3.02 -5.99 6.51
C GLY A 270 4.16 -6.97 6.22
N ILE A 271 4.86 -7.36 7.29
CA ILE A 271 5.94 -8.34 7.30
C ILE A 271 5.56 -9.51 8.20
N TYR A 272 5.86 -10.73 7.75
CA TYR A 272 5.61 -11.94 8.53
C TYR A 272 6.59 -12.04 9.71
N ASN A 273 6.08 -12.14 10.93
CA ASN A 273 6.85 -12.44 12.13
C ASN A 273 6.73 -13.94 12.47
N PRO A 274 7.80 -14.75 12.31
CA PRO A 274 7.76 -16.19 12.62
C PRO A 274 7.52 -16.53 14.10
N LYS A 275 7.66 -15.56 15.03
CA LYS A 275 7.39 -15.77 16.46
C LYS A 275 5.91 -15.64 16.82
N GLU A 276 5.14 -14.94 15.98
CA GLU A 276 3.70 -14.65 16.18
C GLU A 276 2.81 -15.42 15.19
N ASP A 277 3.38 -16.09 14.18
CA ASP A 277 2.67 -16.73 13.05
C ASP A 277 1.71 -15.76 12.34
N ALA A 278 2.13 -14.50 12.22
CA ALA A 278 1.28 -13.39 11.81
C ALA A 278 2.03 -12.34 10.96
N PHE A 279 1.27 -11.60 10.14
CA PHE A 279 1.78 -10.41 9.46
C PHE A 279 1.57 -9.16 10.33
N ILE A 280 2.67 -8.62 10.84
CA ILE A 280 2.70 -7.31 11.51
C ILE A 280 2.65 -6.22 10.43
N THR A 281 1.69 -5.31 10.54
CA THR A 281 1.57 -4.14 9.65
C THR A 281 2.68 -3.14 9.90
N LEU A 282 3.24 -2.57 8.83
CA LEU A 282 4.20 -1.46 8.96
C LEU A 282 3.48 -0.12 8.98
N ASP A 283 4.00 0.82 9.76
CA ASP A 283 3.57 2.21 9.76
C ASP A 283 4.75 3.16 10.05
N ASN A 284 4.48 4.46 9.93
CA ASN A 284 5.34 5.54 10.42
C ASN A 284 4.52 6.83 10.59
N ARG A 285 5.19 7.94 10.91
CA ARG A 285 4.58 9.27 11.16
C ARG A 285 3.79 9.87 9.98
N VAL A 286 3.95 9.35 8.76
CA VAL A 286 3.26 9.82 7.53
C VAL A 286 2.33 8.76 6.95
N ARG A 287 2.62 7.47 7.16
CA ARG A 287 1.84 6.33 6.62
C ARG A 287 1.29 5.49 7.77
N ALA A 288 -0.02 5.56 7.99
CA ALA A 288 -0.68 4.82 9.06
C ALA A 288 -0.75 3.31 8.73
N SER A 289 -0.81 2.45 9.73
CA SER A 289 -0.91 1.00 9.52
C SER A 289 -2.24 0.56 8.93
N ASP A 290 -3.26 1.43 8.96
CA ASP A 290 -4.51 1.32 8.21
C ASP A 290 -4.73 2.44 7.17
N ASN A 291 -3.72 3.23 6.81
CA ASN A 291 -3.66 3.85 5.48
C ASN A 291 -2.19 4.04 5.07
N PHE A 292 -1.61 2.98 4.51
CA PHE A 292 -0.21 2.97 4.11
C PHE A 292 0.02 3.61 2.73
N PHE A 293 -0.89 3.41 1.77
CA PHE A 293 -0.82 3.98 0.41
C PHE A 293 -1.78 5.17 0.33
N ASN A 294 -1.26 6.37 0.55
CA ASN A 294 -2.06 7.54 0.94
C ASN A 294 -1.73 8.80 0.12
N SER A 295 -1.36 8.62 -1.16
CA SER A 295 -0.97 9.70 -2.06
C SER A 295 0.25 10.48 -1.57
N THR A 296 1.31 9.80 -1.14
CA THR A 296 2.56 10.46 -0.71
C THR A 296 3.81 9.84 -1.34
N ILE A 297 4.90 10.62 -1.37
CA ILE A 297 6.26 10.14 -1.67
C ILE A 297 7.10 10.34 -0.42
N THR A 298 7.63 9.25 0.15
CA THR A 298 8.26 9.24 1.48
C THR A 298 9.60 8.52 1.51
N ILE A 299 10.56 9.11 2.23
CA ILE A 299 11.79 8.45 2.68
C ILE A 299 11.73 8.34 4.21
N ASN A 300 11.71 7.10 4.71
CA ASN A 300 11.38 6.76 6.09
C ASN A 300 10.07 7.42 6.54
N ASP A 301 10.07 8.11 7.69
CA ASP A 301 8.92 8.80 8.27
C ASP A 301 8.73 10.24 7.75
N THR A 302 9.37 10.60 6.62
CA THR A 302 9.35 11.97 6.07
C THR A 302 8.80 12.01 4.65
N ILE A 303 7.98 13.03 4.37
CA ILE A 303 7.59 13.36 2.99
C ILE A 303 8.80 13.93 2.26
N PHE A 304 9.10 13.37 1.09
CA PHE A 304 10.21 13.81 0.27
C PHE A 304 9.82 15.06 -0.54
N THR A 305 10.45 16.19 -0.23
CA THR A 305 10.10 17.52 -0.78
C THR A 305 11.12 18.10 -1.75
N LYS A 306 12.26 17.44 -2.00
CA LYS A 306 13.22 17.84 -3.05
C LYS A 306 12.69 17.42 -4.45
N ARG A 307 11.52 17.95 -4.83
CA ARG A 307 10.78 17.66 -6.07
C ARG A 307 10.24 18.96 -6.68
N ASN A 308 9.93 18.95 -7.97
CA ASN A 308 9.14 20.00 -8.61
C ASN A 308 8.04 19.39 -9.50
N PRO A 309 6.75 19.67 -9.25
CA PRO A 309 6.19 20.30 -8.06
C PRO A 309 6.42 19.44 -6.80
N ALA A 310 6.40 20.07 -5.63
CA ALA A 310 6.66 19.43 -4.34
C ALA A 310 5.37 19.01 -3.59
N SER A 311 4.37 18.50 -4.30
CA SER A 311 3.04 18.18 -3.75
C SER A 311 3.09 17.28 -2.51
N ARG A 312 2.37 17.67 -1.45
CA ARG A 312 2.10 16.82 -0.28
C ARG A 312 1.18 15.65 -0.64
N ASN A 313 0.16 15.90 -1.46
CA ASN A 313 -0.74 14.90 -2.01
C ASN A 313 -0.40 14.68 -3.50
N THR A 314 0.01 13.46 -3.85
CA THR A 314 0.41 13.06 -5.22
C THR A 314 -0.74 12.44 -6.04
N LEU A 315 -1.98 12.56 -5.56
CA LEU A 315 -3.22 12.14 -6.24
C LEU A 315 -3.20 10.68 -6.70
N GLY A 316 -2.82 9.81 -5.77
CA GLY A 316 -2.78 8.35 -5.92
C GLY A 316 -1.44 7.78 -6.38
N PHE A 317 -0.37 8.56 -6.55
CA PHE A 317 0.95 8.03 -6.94
C PHE A 317 1.88 7.90 -5.73
N ASP A 318 2.08 6.68 -5.24
CA ASP A 318 2.79 6.41 -4.01
C ASP A 318 4.19 5.82 -4.23
N ILE A 319 5.18 6.39 -3.53
CA ILE A 319 6.52 5.79 -3.37
C ILE A 319 6.87 5.80 -1.88
N ALA A 320 7.29 4.67 -1.33
CA ALA A 320 7.79 4.60 0.04
C ALA A 320 9.08 3.78 0.10
N LYS A 321 10.20 4.40 0.46
CA LYS A 321 11.34 3.67 1.07
C LYS A 321 11.25 3.82 2.57
N LEU A 322 11.26 2.72 3.32
CA LEU A 322 11.26 2.71 4.78
C LEU A 322 12.13 1.60 5.34
N ASN A 323 12.90 1.93 6.38
CA ASN A 323 13.49 0.94 7.26
C ASN A 323 12.38 0.12 7.94
N ILE A 324 12.54 -1.20 8.01
CA ILE A 324 11.61 -2.10 8.70
C ILE A 324 11.97 -2.09 10.20
N PRO A 325 11.04 -1.77 11.12
CA PRO A 325 11.30 -1.80 12.56
C PRO A 325 11.73 -3.21 13.01
N ASN A 326 12.95 -3.34 13.50
CA ASN A 326 13.56 -4.63 13.88
C ASN A 326 14.30 -4.57 15.23
N THR A 327 13.75 -3.82 16.19
CA THR A 327 14.26 -3.72 17.57
C THR A 327 14.53 -5.11 18.14
N GLU A 328 15.70 -5.32 18.75
CA GLU A 328 16.15 -6.63 19.30
C GLU A 328 16.10 -7.80 18.29
N ASN A 329 16.14 -7.51 16.98
CA ASN A 329 15.91 -8.48 15.90
C ASN A 329 14.58 -9.25 16.10
N ALA A 330 13.55 -8.52 16.54
CA ALA A 330 12.23 -9.07 16.85
C ALA A 330 11.57 -9.75 15.65
N VAL A 331 11.66 -9.14 14.47
CA VAL A 331 10.94 -9.55 13.25
C VAL A 331 11.85 -10.32 12.29
N ILE A 332 13.09 -9.83 12.09
CA ILE A 332 14.10 -10.43 11.23
C ILE A 332 15.30 -10.80 12.09
N ALA A 333 15.42 -12.09 12.41
CA ALA A 333 16.48 -12.64 13.24
C ALA A 333 17.87 -12.55 12.57
N ASN A 334 18.92 -12.63 13.38
CA ASN A 334 20.27 -12.91 12.91
C ASN A 334 20.34 -14.26 12.17
N SER A 335 21.16 -14.36 11.13
CA SER A 335 21.24 -15.54 10.24
C SER A 335 19.93 -15.95 9.55
N SER A 336 18.92 -15.08 9.47
CA SER A 336 17.73 -15.34 8.65
C SER A 336 18.12 -15.38 7.17
N SER A 337 17.50 -16.29 6.41
CA SER A 337 17.71 -16.46 4.96
C SER A 337 16.49 -16.13 4.10
N GLY A 338 15.46 -15.52 4.70
CA GLY A 338 14.27 -15.09 3.98
C GLY A 338 13.36 -14.18 4.80
N VAL A 339 12.54 -13.41 4.09
CA VAL A 339 11.47 -12.56 4.63
C VAL A 339 10.26 -12.65 3.70
N LYS A 340 9.05 -12.76 4.28
CA LYS A 340 7.80 -12.66 3.55
C LYS A 340 7.07 -11.37 3.89
N MET A 341 6.60 -10.66 2.86
CA MET A 341 5.78 -9.46 3.00
C MET A 341 4.39 -9.67 2.40
N GLN A 342 3.39 -8.97 2.95
CA GLN A 342 2.01 -9.01 2.50
C GLN A 342 1.50 -7.60 2.19
N PHE A 343 0.85 -7.46 1.06
CA PHE A 343 0.16 -6.27 0.59
C PHE A 343 -1.34 -6.56 0.55
N LYS A 344 -2.17 -5.74 1.21
CA LYS A 344 -3.62 -5.94 1.23
C LYS A 344 -4.39 -4.62 1.31
N THR A 345 -5.64 -4.67 0.88
CA THR A 345 -6.69 -3.76 1.35
C THR A 345 -8.00 -4.51 1.62
N ARG A 346 -8.94 -3.82 2.26
CA ARG A 346 -10.28 -4.33 2.61
C ARG A 346 -11.42 -3.37 2.25
N SER A 347 -11.10 -2.13 1.86
CA SER A 347 -12.09 -1.08 1.61
C SER A 347 -11.83 -0.24 0.37
N ASP A 348 -10.61 -0.25 -0.16
CA ASP A 348 -10.27 0.42 -1.42
C ASP A 348 -9.67 -0.57 -2.45
N ARG A 349 -8.80 -0.06 -3.33
CA ARG A 349 -8.06 -0.77 -4.36
C ARG A 349 -6.75 -0.03 -4.61
N TYR A 350 -5.66 -0.73 -4.88
CA TYR A 350 -4.45 -0.10 -5.41
C TYR A 350 -3.72 -1.03 -6.38
N PHE A 351 -2.82 -0.44 -7.17
CA PHE A 351 -1.98 -1.15 -8.11
C PHE A 351 -0.53 -1.12 -7.63
N LEU A 352 -0.01 -2.23 -7.12
CA LEU A 352 1.42 -2.35 -6.79
C LEU A 352 2.19 -2.66 -8.09
N PHE A 353 3.20 -1.86 -8.45
CA PHE A 353 4.02 -2.08 -9.65
C PHE A 353 5.49 -2.42 -9.36
N PHE A 354 5.99 -2.03 -8.18
CA PHE A 354 7.38 -2.27 -7.78
C PHE A 354 7.50 -2.57 -6.28
N THR A 355 8.38 -3.50 -5.93
CA THR A 355 8.90 -3.65 -4.56
C THR A 355 10.38 -4.04 -4.61
N ALA A 356 11.17 -3.55 -3.66
CA ALA A 356 12.56 -3.92 -3.49
C ALA A 356 12.89 -4.09 -2.01
N PHE A 357 13.69 -5.11 -1.71
CA PHE A 357 14.10 -5.48 -0.36
C PHE A 357 15.61 -5.33 -0.24
N GLN A 358 16.08 -4.69 0.83
CA GLN A 358 17.50 -4.63 1.19
C GLN A 358 17.71 -5.04 2.64
N THR A 359 18.74 -5.82 2.94
CA THR A 359 19.12 -6.21 4.30
C THR A 359 20.63 -6.35 4.45
N THR A 360 21.17 -6.09 5.64
CA THR A 360 22.59 -6.33 5.93
C THR A 360 22.89 -7.82 6.04
N ILE A 361 24.02 -8.25 5.47
CA ILE A 361 24.41 -9.65 5.32
C ILE A 361 25.80 -9.92 5.89
N SER A 362 26.03 -11.15 6.36
CA SER A 362 27.31 -11.47 6.99
C SER A 362 28.47 -11.55 5.98
N GLU A 363 29.62 -10.99 6.35
CA GLU A 363 30.89 -11.09 5.60
C GLU A 363 31.25 -12.55 5.26
N ALA A 364 30.89 -13.51 6.13
CA ALA A 364 31.09 -14.94 5.91
C ALA A 364 30.18 -15.51 4.81
N PHE A 365 28.92 -15.05 4.74
CA PHE A 365 28.01 -15.43 3.67
C PHE A 365 28.45 -14.83 2.32
N PHE A 366 28.78 -13.53 2.30
CA PHE A 366 29.30 -12.85 1.11
C PHE A 366 30.58 -13.50 0.56
N SER A 367 31.55 -13.80 1.44
CA SER A 367 32.76 -14.55 1.08
C SER A 367 32.46 -15.92 0.45
N SER A 368 31.34 -16.56 0.82
CA SER A 368 30.93 -17.85 0.23
C SER A 368 30.33 -17.73 -1.18
N LEU A 369 29.96 -16.54 -1.64
CA LEU A 369 29.44 -16.31 -2.99
C LEU A 369 30.57 -16.36 -4.01
N GLY A 370 31.64 -15.60 -3.80
CA GLY A 370 32.84 -15.64 -4.65
C GLY A 370 33.55 -17.00 -4.65
N ALA A 371 33.39 -17.80 -3.59
CA ALA A 371 33.83 -19.20 -3.59
C ALA A 371 33.03 -20.07 -4.59
N LYS A 372 31.71 -19.90 -4.66
CA LYS A 372 30.84 -20.67 -5.57
C LYS A 372 31.07 -20.34 -7.05
N GLU A 373 31.32 -19.07 -7.39
CA GLU A 373 31.65 -18.67 -8.77
C GLU A 373 32.91 -19.37 -9.29
N ASN A 374 33.85 -19.73 -8.39
CA ASN A 374 35.04 -20.50 -8.73
C ASN A 374 34.82 -22.04 -8.73
N GLU A 375 33.63 -22.53 -8.37
CA GLU A 375 33.26 -23.95 -8.36
C GLU A 375 32.27 -24.34 -9.47
N THR A 376 31.70 -23.39 -10.22
CA THR A 376 30.68 -23.65 -11.25
C THR A 376 31.11 -23.27 -12.68
N GLU A 377 32.02 -24.05 -13.27
CA GLU A 377 32.22 -24.11 -14.74
C GLU A 377 31.65 -25.44 -15.30
N VAL A 378 30.34 -25.68 -15.08
CA VAL A 378 29.58 -26.81 -15.66
C VAL A 378 28.17 -26.31 -16.06
N GLU A 379 27.59 -26.92 -17.09
CA GLU A 379 26.40 -26.44 -17.84
C GLU A 379 25.11 -26.18 -17.03
N PRO A 380 24.23 -25.28 -17.52
CA PRO A 380 23.08 -24.77 -16.76
C PRO A 380 21.93 -25.79 -16.57
N SER A 381 21.35 -25.78 -15.38
CA SER A 381 20.14 -26.56 -15.03
C SER A 381 18.84 -25.82 -15.38
N VAL A 382 17.83 -26.60 -15.77
CA VAL A 382 16.49 -26.14 -16.20
C VAL A 382 15.61 -25.74 -15.01
N GLU A 383 14.70 -24.78 -15.20
CA GLU A 383 13.65 -24.40 -14.24
C GLU A 383 12.57 -25.50 -14.11
N GLU A 384 12.20 -25.89 -12.89
CA GLU A 384 11.02 -26.74 -12.62
C GLU A 384 9.97 -25.99 -11.77
N ASP A 385 8.75 -25.87 -12.29
CA ASP A 385 7.59 -25.32 -11.58
C ASP A 385 7.13 -26.24 -10.43
N ILE A 386 7.12 -25.75 -9.19
CA ILE A 386 6.56 -26.47 -8.03
C ILE A 386 5.17 -25.91 -7.67
N ALA A 387 4.12 -26.55 -8.20
CA ALA A 387 2.74 -26.24 -7.85
C ALA A 387 2.33 -26.87 -6.49
N ILE A 388 1.96 -26.05 -5.51
CA ILE A 388 1.52 -26.51 -4.17
C ILE A 388 -0.02 -26.59 -4.12
N ALA A 389 -0.56 -27.74 -3.74
CA ALA A 389 -2.00 -28.00 -3.70
C ALA A 389 -2.62 -27.72 -2.31
N VAL A 390 -3.61 -26.83 -2.26
CA VAL A 390 -4.40 -26.54 -1.05
C VAL A 390 -5.42 -27.65 -0.77
N LYS A 391 -5.51 -28.10 0.49
CA LYS A 391 -6.63 -28.93 0.99
C LYS A 391 -7.32 -28.24 2.16
N ALA A 392 -8.61 -27.98 2.02
CA ALA A 392 -9.46 -27.55 3.12
C ALA A 392 -9.70 -28.69 4.14
N LYS A 393 -10.07 -28.32 5.36
CA LYS A 393 -10.70 -29.19 6.37
C LYS A 393 -11.90 -28.49 6.99
N GLU A 394 -12.87 -29.28 7.40
CA GLU A 394 -14.19 -28.83 7.86
C GLU A 394 -14.28 -28.73 9.38
N ASN A 395 -15.28 -28.00 9.88
CA ASN A 395 -15.55 -27.80 11.30
C ASN A 395 -16.40 -28.93 11.89
N THR A 396 -16.15 -29.27 13.16
CA THR A 396 -17.09 -29.98 14.04
C THR A 396 -17.09 -29.29 15.42
N PRO A 397 -18.24 -28.97 16.02
CA PRO A 397 -18.30 -28.09 17.19
C PRO A 397 -18.08 -28.79 18.54
N ILE A 398 -17.81 -28.00 19.58
CA ILE A 398 -17.76 -28.41 20.99
C ILE A 398 -18.77 -27.55 21.79
N THR A 399 -19.47 -28.17 22.73
CA THR A 399 -20.50 -27.56 23.58
C THR A 399 -19.92 -26.83 24.79
N ILE A 400 -20.63 -25.79 25.25
CA ILE A 400 -20.35 -25.07 26.51
C ILE A 400 -21.50 -25.33 27.49
N ASP A 401 -21.18 -25.59 28.75
CA ASP A 401 -22.14 -25.76 29.86
C ASP A 401 -22.29 -24.45 30.66
N VAL A 402 -23.47 -24.22 31.24
CA VAL A 402 -23.85 -22.92 31.86
C VAL A 402 -24.02 -23.04 33.38
N LEU A 403 -23.46 -22.11 34.15
CA LEU A 403 -23.81 -21.88 35.56
C LEU A 403 -23.87 -20.38 35.92
N ASN A 404 -25.00 -19.97 36.51
CA ASN A 404 -25.31 -18.59 36.93
C ASN A 404 -24.86 -18.29 38.37
N ARG A 405 -24.66 -17.00 38.71
CA ARG A 405 -24.98 -16.40 40.04
C ARG A 405 -24.79 -14.87 40.16
N VAL A 406 -25.86 -14.11 39.95
CA VAL A 406 -26.64 -13.35 41.00
C VAL A 406 -26.05 -13.39 42.43
N ASP A 407 -25.96 -12.33 43.25
CA ASP A 407 -26.08 -10.84 43.18
C ASP A 407 -25.23 -10.27 44.39
N GLU A 408 -25.29 -9.07 45.02
CA GLU A 408 -26.23 -7.93 45.12
C GLU A 408 -25.56 -6.68 45.82
N ASN A 409 -26.18 -5.49 45.73
CA ASN A 409 -26.14 -4.28 46.61
C ASN A 409 -24.90 -3.37 46.89
N THR A 410 -24.93 -2.16 46.29
CA THR A 410 -25.15 -0.79 46.87
C THR A 410 -24.57 -0.36 48.25
N GLU A 411 -23.80 0.75 48.30
CA GLU A 411 -24.12 2.07 48.96
C GLU A 411 -22.97 3.12 48.86
N GLU A 412 -23.23 4.39 49.23
CA GLU A 412 -22.41 5.59 48.95
C GLU A 412 -21.54 6.10 50.12
N ALA A 413 -20.43 6.80 49.81
CA ALA A 413 -19.88 7.94 50.60
C ALA A 413 -18.77 8.71 49.83
N GLU A 414 -18.71 10.04 50.00
CA GLU A 414 -17.60 10.89 49.53
C GLU A 414 -16.62 11.23 50.66
N GLU A 415 -15.30 11.13 50.43
CA GLU A 415 -14.38 12.26 50.64
C GLU A 415 -13.00 12.02 49.96
N LYS A 416 -12.09 12.99 50.04
CA LYS A 416 -10.87 13.07 49.21
C LYS A 416 -9.58 12.80 49.99
N GLU A 417 -8.71 11.95 49.45
CA GLU A 417 -7.25 12.05 49.69
C GLU A 417 -6.46 11.50 48.49
N GLU A 418 -5.23 11.99 48.28
CA GLU A 418 -4.46 11.85 47.03
C GLU A 418 -3.14 11.10 47.25
N VAL A 419 -3.18 9.76 47.29
CA VAL A 419 -1.97 8.91 47.34
C VAL A 419 -2.14 7.65 46.49
N ASP A 420 -1.17 7.44 45.59
CA ASP A 420 -0.71 6.20 44.93
C ASP A 420 -1.75 5.09 44.61
N LYS A 421 -2.10 4.92 43.32
CA LYS A 421 -3.07 3.91 42.85
C LYS A 421 -2.41 2.57 42.48
N PRO A 422 -2.76 1.44 43.11
CA PRO A 422 -2.50 0.12 42.53
C PRO A 422 -3.31 -0.05 41.24
N SER A 423 -2.65 -0.39 40.14
CA SER A 423 -3.31 -0.54 38.83
C SER A 423 -4.20 -1.78 38.78
N SER A 424 -5.51 -1.56 38.63
CA SER A 424 -6.51 -2.62 38.46
C SER A 424 -6.15 -3.54 37.27
N PRO A 425 -6.39 -4.87 37.36
CA PRO A 425 -6.17 -5.80 36.25
C PRO A 425 -6.84 -5.38 34.94
N PHE A 426 -7.97 -4.66 35.03
CA PHE A 426 -8.70 -4.13 33.88
C PHE A 426 -7.86 -3.22 32.96
N ILE A 427 -6.95 -2.42 33.53
CA ILE A 427 -6.11 -1.46 32.80
C ILE A 427 -4.95 -2.18 32.05
N LYS A 428 -4.85 -3.51 32.18
CA LYS A 428 -3.84 -4.33 31.49
C LYS A 428 -4.36 -5.05 30.24
N ASP A 429 -5.64 -4.91 29.91
CA ASP A 429 -6.17 -5.38 28.63
C ASP A 429 -5.77 -4.40 27.49
N PRO A 430 -5.03 -4.83 26.45
CA PRO A 430 -4.60 -3.94 25.38
C PRO A 430 -5.73 -3.29 24.58
N GLU A 431 -6.93 -3.89 24.51
CA GLU A 431 -8.07 -3.25 23.85
C GLU A 431 -8.65 -2.12 24.72
N VAL A 432 -8.74 -2.30 26.04
CA VAL A 432 -9.16 -1.25 26.98
C VAL A 432 -8.25 -0.03 26.88
N THR A 433 -6.93 -0.25 26.89
CA THR A 433 -5.94 0.84 26.73
C THR A 433 -6.13 1.57 25.39
N ARG A 434 -6.30 0.84 24.28
CA ARG A 434 -6.61 1.41 22.95
C ARG A 434 -7.96 2.14 22.86
N ILE A 435 -8.93 1.81 23.72
CA ILE A 435 -10.21 2.54 23.80
C ILE A 435 -10.04 3.86 24.58
N LEU A 436 -9.17 3.89 25.61
CA LEU A 436 -8.85 5.08 26.38
C LEU A 436 -7.95 6.06 25.61
N GLU A 437 -6.97 5.55 24.86
CA GLU A 437 -6.03 6.33 24.05
C GLU A 437 -6.66 6.95 22.78
N LYS A 438 -7.80 6.43 22.32
CA LYS A 438 -8.50 6.96 21.15
C LYS A 438 -9.04 8.38 21.42
N PRO A 439 -8.87 9.34 20.49
CA PRO A 439 -9.44 10.67 20.64
C PRO A 439 -10.97 10.60 20.72
N SER A 440 -11.56 11.41 21.58
CA SER A 440 -13.03 11.48 21.66
C SER A 440 -13.61 12.28 20.50
N VAL A 441 -14.72 11.81 19.96
CA VAL A 441 -15.51 12.53 18.96
C VAL A 441 -16.47 13.48 19.67
N SER A 442 -16.46 14.76 19.27
CA SER A 442 -17.46 15.72 19.71
C SER A 442 -18.73 15.58 18.86
N ILE A 443 -19.88 15.26 19.47
CA ILE A 443 -21.17 15.18 18.79
C ILE A 443 -22.19 16.03 19.57
N PRO A 444 -22.77 17.09 18.96
CA PRO A 444 -23.84 17.86 19.59
C PRO A 444 -25.03 16.99 20.00
N GLU A 445 -25.69 17.36 21.11
CA GLU A 445 -26.93 16.74 21.62
C GLU A 445 -26.84 15.26 22.06
N ILE A 446 -25.68 14.61 21.88
CA ILE A 446 -25.39 13.25 22.39
C ILE A 446 -24.71 13.33 23.76
N GLY A 447 -24.97 12.34 24.63
CA GLY A 447 -24.33 12.23 25.94
C GLY A 447 -22.81 12.02 25.87
N LYS A 448 -22.13 12.13 27.03
CA LYS A 448 -20.72 11.73 27.15
C LYS A 448 -20.60 10.29 27.61
N GLY A 449 -19.68 9.55 26.99
CA GLY A 449 -19.38 8.17 27.38
C GLY A 449 -18.71 7.37 26.28
N PHE A 450 -18.65 6.06 26.51
CA PHE A 450 -18.32 5.05 25.51
C PHE A 450 -19.63 4.45 24.97
N TYR A 451 -19.66 4.16 23.66
CA TYR A 451 -20.86 3.71 22.94
C TYR A 451 -20.56 2.38 22.24
N ILE A 452 -21.36 1.34 22.51
CA ILE A 452 -21.21 0.00 21.90
C ILE A 452 -21.83 0.02 20.50
N VAL A 453 -21.03 0.44 19.51
CA VAL A 453 -21.43 0.53 18.10
C VAL A 453 -21.40 -0.86 17.46
N THR A 454 -22.52 -1.24 16.85
CA THR A 454 -22.65 -2.51 16.10
C THR A 454 -22.31 -2.34 14.63
N ASN A 455 -22.78 -1.25 14.01
CA ASN A 455 -22.62 -1.01 12.57
C ASN A 455 -22.83 0.48 12.23
N VAL A 456 -22.42 0.89 11.02
CA VAL A 456 -22.44 2.29 10.54
C VAL A 456 -22.90 2.35 9.09
N PHE A 457 -23.83 3.25 8.77
CA PHE A 457 -24.51 3.32 7.47
C PHE A 457 -24.51 4.73 6.88
N SER A 458 -24.45 4.83 5.55
CA SER A 458 -24.56 6.09 4.81
C SER A 458 -26.00 6.58 4.58
N THR A 459 -27.02 5.81 5.02
CA THR A 459 -28.42 6.20 4.95
C THR A 459 -29.18 5.74 6.19
N LEU A 460 -30.13 6.58 6.65
CA LEU A 460 -31.00 6.28 7.78
C LEU A 460 -31.80 4.98 7.54
N GLU A 461 -32.35 4.79 6.33
CA GLU A 461 -33.13 3.61 5.95
C GLU A 461 -32.37 2.28 6.16
N ASN A 462 -31.04 2.27 5.98
CA ASN A 462 -30.22 1.07 6.21
C ASN A 462 -29.87 0.89 7.69
N ALA A 463 -29.68 1.99 8.44
CA ALA A 463 -29.57 1.94 9.89
C ALA A 463 -30.87 1.43 10.54
N GLU A 464 -32.04 1.89 10.08
CA GLU A 464 -33.36 1.45 10.56
C GLU A 464 -33.61 -0.05 10.32
N LYS A 465 -33.26 -0.57 9.13
CA LYS A 465 -33.34 -2.02 8.84
C LYS A 465 -32.44 -2.84 9.76
N TRP A 466 -31.23 -2.34 10.05
CA TRP A 466 -30.31 -2.99 10.99
C TRP A 466 -30.83 -2.93 12.42
N SER A 467 -31.36 -1.79 12.86
CA SER A 467 -32.05 -1.66 14.15
C SER A 467 -33.26 -2.59 14.25
N THR A 468 -34.06 -2.77 13.19
CA THR A 468 -35.14 -3.77 13.16
C THR A 468 -34.58 -5.19 13.33
N THR A 469 -33.51 -5.52 12.61
CA THR A 469 -32.82 -6.82 12.71
C THR A 469 -32.30 -7.10 14.12
N LEU A 470 -31.88 -6.06 14.87
CA LEU A 470 -31.42 -6.18 16.26
C LEU A 470 -32.59 -6.27 17.24
N THR A 471 -33.67 -5.50 17.03
CA THR A 471 -34.90 -5.59 17.83
C THR A 471 -35.58 -6.96 17.70
N GLU A 472 -35.59 -7.56 16.50
CA GLU A 472 -36.05 -8.93 16.27
C GLU A 472 -35.20 -9.99 17.01
N ARG A 473 -33.96 -9.66 17.37
CA ARG A 473 -33.05 -10.49 18.19
C ARG A 473 -33.12 -10.16 19.70
N GLY A 474 -34.02 -9.27 20.11
CA GLY A 474 -34.25 -8.92 21.52
C GLY A 474 -33.43 -7.74 22.05
N PHE A 475 -32.67 -7.05 21.21
CA PHE A 475 -31.90 -5.87 21.62
C PHE A 475 -32.73 -4.57 21.57
N THR A 476 -32.23 -3.51 22.23
CA THR A 476 -32.81 -2.16 22.20
C THR A 476 -31.89 -1.16 21.49
N PRO A 477 -31.67 -1.29 20.16
CA PRO A 477 -30.74 -0.45 19.42
C PRO A 477 -31.19 1.00 19.35
N GLN A 478 -30.21 1.91 19.40
CA GLN A 478 -30.37 3.34 19.16
C GLN A 478 -29.53 3.77 17.95
N THR A 479 -29.98 4.81 17.24
CA THR A 479 -29.29 5.34 16.06
C THR A 479 -28.95 6.81 16.28
N MET A 480 -27.69 7.20 16.02
CA MET A 480 -27.25 8.59 16.02
C MET A 480 -26.64 8.97 14.66
N LEU A 481 -26.88 10.20 14.21
CA LEU A 481 -26.15 10.80 13.08
C LEU A 481 -24.88 11.43 13.62
N ARG A 482 -23.73 11.15 12.99
CA ARG A 482 -22.45 11.79 13.30
C ARG A 482 -22.20 12.93 12.30
N PRO A 483 -22.26 14.23 12.70
CA PRO A 483 -22.35 15.33 11.73
C PRO A 483 -21.10 15.61 10.89
N ASP A 484 -19.92 15.17 11.33
CA ASP A 484 -18.63 15.40 10.65
C ASP A 484 -18.42 14.50 9.41
N ASN A 485 -19.01 13.29 9.40
CA ASN A 485 -18.95 12.35 8.28
C ASN A 485 -20.33 11.99 7.68
N GLY A 486 -21.42 12.46 8.28
CA GLY A 486 -22.78 12.26 7.78
C GLY A 486 -23.31 10.84 7.91
N LEU A 487 -22.65 9.97 8.68
CA LEU A 487 -23.02 8.56 8.81
C LEU A 487 -23.91 8.30 10.03
N PHE A 488 -24.79 7.31 9.90
CA PHE A 488 -25.69 6.82 10.94
C PHE A 488 -25.06 5.64 11.68
N TYR A 489 -24.76 5.82 12.96
CA TYR A 489 -24.16 4.82 13.84
C TYR A 489 -25.28 4.14 14.64
N VAL A 490 -25.34 2.80 14.60
CA VAL A 490 -26.30 2.01 15.39
C VAL A 490 -25.58 1.38 16.58
N PHE A 491 -26.00 1.71 17.79
CA PHE A 491 -25.39 1.26 19.05
C PHE A 491 -26.42 0.58 19.97
N LEU A 492 -25.94 -0.27 20.89
CA LEU A 492 -26.81 -1.02 21.82
C LEU A 492 -26.90 -0.38 23.20
N ASN A 493 -25.78 0.04 23.76
CA ASN A 493 -25.70 0.69 25.06
C ASN A 493 -24.60 1.77 25.08
N SER A 494 -24.67 2.67 26.06
CA SER A 494 -23.73 3.79 26.21
C SER A 494 -23.67 4.31 27.64
N GLY A 495 -22.48 4.71 28.10
CA GLY A 495 -22.28 5.26 29.44
C GLY A 495 -20.82 5.56 29.75
N THR A 496 -20.51 6.02 30.97
CA THR A 496 -19.15 6.38 31.38
C THR A 496 -18.35 5.24 32.03
N ASP A 497 -19.01 4.13 32.38
CA ASP A 497 -18.38 2.94 32.96
C ASP A 497 -17.79 2.05 31.86
N LEU A 498 -16.52 2.29 31.53
CA LEU A 498 -15.78 1.47 30.55
C LEU A 498 -15.65 -0.01 30.97
N PRO A 499 -15.38 -0.36 32.26
CA PRO A 499 -15.46 -1.73 32.74
C PRO A 499 -16.76 -2.47 32.39
N ALA A 500 -17.92 -1.91 32.76
CA ALA A 500 -19.21 -2.54 32.49
C ALA A 500 -19.47 -2.69 30.98
N LEU A 501 -19.21 -1.64 30.20
CA LEU A 501 -19.45 -1.64 28.75
C LEU A 501 -18.46 -2.52 27.98
N TYR A 502 -17.26 -2.80 28.52
CA TYR A 502 -16.30 -3.72 27.90
C TYR A 502 -16.69 -5.19 28.10
N GLU A 503 -17.17 -5.57 29.28
CA GLU A 503 -17.70 -6.92 29.48
C GLU A 503 -19.01 -7.13 28.70
N GLU A 504 -19.87 -6.11 28.59
CA GLU A 504 -21.05 -6.14 27.70
C GLU A 504 -20.63 -6.29 26.22
N LEU A 505 -19.65 -5.51 25.75
CA LEU A 505 -19.11 -5.61 24.39
C LEU A 505 -18.57 -7.02 24.08
N LYS A 506 -17.97 -7.71 25.04
CA LYS A 506 -17.55 -9.12 24.86
C LYS A 506 -18.75 -10.04 24.64
N GLN A 507 -19.84 -9.89 25.41
CA GLN A 507 -21.05 -10.68 25.19
C GLN A 507 -21.69 -10.37 23.83
N VAL A 508 -21.79 -9.09 23.46
CA VAL A 508 -22.30 -8.64 22.15
C VAL A 508 -21.49 -9.25 21.00
N ARG A 509 -20.18 -9.44 21.14
CA ARG A 509 -19.32 -10.07 20.11
C ARG A 509 -19.46 -11.59 19.99
N LEU A 510 -20.08 -12.27 20.95
CA LEU A 510 -20.43 -13.70 20.81
C LEU A 510 -21.67 -13.90 19.92
N GLU A 511 -22.47 -12.85 19.75
CA GLU A 511 -23.68 -12.91 18.94
C GLU A 511 -23.41 -12.88 17.44
N LYS A 512 -24.27 -13.59 16.70
CA LYS A 512 -24.08 -13.79 15.26
C LYS A 512 -24.12 -12.45 14.53
N ASP A 513 -23.18 -12.23 13.61
CA ASP A 513 -23.06 -10.99 12.82
C ASP A 513 -22.68 -9.74 13.66
N LEU A 514 -22.33 -9.91 14.95
CA LEU A 514 -21.90 -8.85 15.88
C LEU A 514 -20.45 -8.97 16.38
N ASP A 515 -19.69 -9.93 15.83
CA ASP A 515 -18.25 -10.15 16.10
C ASP A 515 -17.36 -8.91 15.92
N LYS A 516 -17.85 -7.91 15.16
CA LYS A 516 -17.16 -6.66 14.84
C LYS A 516 -17.73 -5.43 15.58
N ALA A 517 -18.58 -5.62 16.58
CA ALA A 517 -18.98 -4.53 17.47
C ALA A 517 -17.75 -3.90 18.16
N TRP A 518 -17.81 -2.60 18.47
CA TRP A 518 -16.67 -1.84 18.99
C TRP A 518 -17.13 -0.63 19.80
N MET A 519 -16.24 -0.07 20.63
CA MET A 519 -16.53 1.11 21.44
C MET A 519 -16.01 2.42 20.84
N LEU A 520 -16.89 3.43 20.81
CA LEU A 520 -16.61 4.80 20.40
C LEU A 520 -16.65 5.74 21.62
N LYS A 521 -15.57 6.51 21.86
CA LYS A 521 -15.46 7.53 22.92
C LYS A 521 -16.09 8.85 22.44
N ILE A 522 -17.18 9.31 23.05
CA ILE A 522 -17.96 10.49 22.62
C ILE A 522 -18.07 11.52 23.74
N ASN A 523 -17.83 12.80 23.43
CA ASN A 523 -17.90 13.94 24.36
C ASN A 523 -17.15 13.74 25.70
N MET A 524 -16.09 12.94 25.69
CA MET A 524 -15.29 12.58 26.88
C MET A 524 -13.89 13.19 26.77
N GLU A 525 -13.47 13.87 27.83
CA GLU A 525 -12.11 14.41 28.00
C GLU A 525 -11.05 13.29 28.01
#